data_AF-A0A382DMF5-F1
#
_entry.id   AF-A0A382DMF5-F1
#
_cell.length_a   1.000
_cell.length_b   1.000
_cell.length_c   1.000
_cell.angle_alpha   90.00
_cell.angle_beta   90.00
_cell.angle_gamma   90.00
#
_symmetry.space_group_name_H-M   'P 1'
#
loop_
_entity.id
_entity.type
_entity.pdbx_description
1 polymer ?
#
loop_
_entity_poly.entity_id
_entity_poly.type
_entity_poly.pdbx_seq_one_letter_code
_entity_poly.pdbx_strand_id
1 'polypeptide(L)'
;VTKDREVAAKALLVGAPLKTSGFSDGKNHLVELSRLAMTAGAKVVGVVSQNISKKNPRYLIGKGKIEELAVTVNSTTADLVIFDDELTPLQGKSIEDHLGVRVMDRSELILDIFAKRARSREAKMQVELAQLQYLMPRLRRMWTHLSRIRGGIGLRGPGETQLESDRRLIGRRITTLRKRLRALDKARLNRSKAREDEFQVALVGYTNAGKSSLLRALSNRDVLVEDRLFSTLDS
;
A
#
# COMPACT_ATOMS: atom_id res chain seq x y z
N VAL A 1 1.35 -33.96 -7.63
CA VAL A 1 0.51 -32.78 -7.97
C VAL A 1 1.30 -31.54 -7.58
N THR A 2 1.80 -30.83 -8.58
CA THR A 2 2.78 -29.75 -8.49
C THR A 2 2.20 -28.54 -7.74
N LYS A 3 2.79 -28.21 -6.59
CA LYS A 3 2.59 -26.93 -5.91
C LYS A 3 3.12 -25.84 -6.84
N ASP A 4 2.23 -25.05 -7.42
CA ASP A 4 2.61 -23.80 -8.09
C ASP A 4 3.44 -22.98 -7.12
N ARG A 5 4.76 -22.94 -7.36
CA ARG A 5 5.64 -21.96 -6.74
C ARG A 5 5.17 -20.62 -7.30
N GLU A 6 4.33 -19.90 -6.55
CA GLU A 6 4.08 -18.47 -6.77
C GLU A 6 5.46 -17.81 -6.91
N VAL A 7 5.84 -17.45 -8.13
CA VAL A 7 7.12 -16.83 -8.39
C VAL A 7 7.06 -15.46 -7.73
N ALA A 8 7.87 -15.26 -6.70
CA ALA A 8 7.96 -13.99 -6.01
C ALA A 8 8.28 -12.88 -7.01
N ALA A 9 7.39 -11.88 -7.12
CA ALA A 9 7.55 -10.76 -8.04
C ALA A 9 8.91 -10.08 -7.81
N LYS A 10 9.66 -9.85 -8.88
CA LYS A 10 10.94 -9.13 -8.80
C LYS A 10 10.66 -7.64 -8.68
N ALA A 11 11.05 -7.04 -7.56
CA ALA A 11 10.78 -5.65 -7.24
C ALA A 11 12.04 -4.78 -7.32
N LEU A 12 11.92 -3.66 -8.03
CA LEU A 12 12.91 -2.59 -8.03
C LEU A 12 12.42 -1.46 -7.11
N LEU A 13 13.25 -1.02 -6.16
CA LEU A 13 12.87 0.02 -5.21
C LEU A 13 13.33 1.40 -5.70
N VAL A 14 12.50 2.42 -5.52
CA VAL A 14 12.79 3.79 -5.94
C VAL A 14 12.61 4.76 -4.77
N GLY A 15 13.68 5.48 -4.45
CA GLY A 15 13.68 6.57 -3.47
C GLY A 15 13.87 7.93 -4.12
N ALA A 16 13.06 8.92 -3.72
CA ALA A 16 13.18 10.29 -4.21
C ALA A 16 13.25 11.31 -3.04
N PRO A 17 14.22 11.18 -2.12
CA PRO A 17 14.32 12.10 -0.98
C PRO A 17 14.56 13.53 -1.46
N LEU A 18 13.98 14.50 -0.75
CA LEU A 18 14.24 15.91 -0.99
C LEU A 18 15.68 16.23 -0.57
N LYS A 19 16.36 17.11 -1.30
CA LYS A 19 17.73 17.56 -0.98
C LYS A 19 17.85 18.19 0.43
N THR A 20 16.74 18.65 0.99
CA THR A 20 16.64 19.22 2.34
C THR A 20 16.55 18.15 3.43
N SER A 21 16.24 16.91 3.08
CA SER A 21 16.22 15.77 3.99
C SER A 21 17.65 15.30 4.25
N GLY A 22 18.03 15.08 5.51
CA GLY A 22 19.37 14.62 5.87
C GLY A 22 19.75 13.34 5.14
N PHE A 23 21.00 13.23 4.68
CA PHE A 23 21.50 12.10 3.88
C PHE A 23 21.32 10.72 4.56
N SER A 24 21.32 10.69 5.90
CA SER A 24 21.10 9.47 6.70
C SER A 24 19.66 8.96 6.64
N ASP A 25 18.69 9.86 6.48
CA ASP A 25 17.27 9.56 6.56
C ASP A 25 16.80 8.75 5.34
N GLY A 26 17.23 9.16 4.15
CA GLY A 26 16.89 8.49 2.89
C GLY A 26 17.43 7.05 2.77
N LYS A 27 18.62 6.76 3.32
CA LYS A 27 19.17 5.39 3.33
C LYS A 27 18.38 4.48 4.27
N ASN A 28 18.02 4.98 5.45
CA ASN A 28 17.24 4.21 6.41
C ASN A 28 15.84 3.88 5.86
N HIS A 29 15.21 4.83 5.16
CA HIS A 29 13.91 4.64 4.54
C HIS A 29 13.92 3.53 3.47
N LEU A 30 14.95 3.49 2.60
CA LEU A 30 15.04 2.46 1.57
C LEU A 30 15.33 1.06 2.14
N VAL A 31 16.08 0.98 3.25
CA VAL A 31 16.26 -0.28 3.99
C VAL A 31 14.92 -0.75 4.58
N GLU A 32 14.13 0.17 5.15
CA GLU A 32 12.79 -0.15 5.63
C GLU A 32 11.86 -0.60 4.50
N LEU A 33 11.87 0.11 3.37
CA LEU A 33 11.08 -0.23 2.18
C LEU A 33 11.44 -1.62 1.65
N SER A 34 12.73 -1.98 1.67
CA SER A 34 13.18 -3.32 1.31
C SER A 34 12.57 -4.39 2.23
N ARG A 35 12.56 -4.15 3.55
CA ARG A 35 11.91 -5.05 4.53
C ARG A 35 10.40 -5.13 4.31
N LEU A 36 9.74 -4.03 3.96
CA LEU A 36 8.32 -4.02 3.60
C LEU A 36 8.06 -4.87 2.36
N ALA A 37 8.83 -4.68 1.29
CA ALA A 37 8.71 -5.43 0.04
C ALA A 37 8.91 -6.94 0.27
N MET A 38 9.93 -7.32 1.03
CA MET A 38 10.16 -8.72 1.42
C MET A 38 9.01 -9.27 2.27
N THR A 39 8.46 -8.46 3.19
CA THR A 39 7.30 -8.85 4.00
C THR A 39 6.04 -9.07 3.15
N ALA A 40 5.90 -8.32 2.06
CA ALA A 40 4.83 -8.51 1.08
C ALA A 40 5.07 -9.71 0.15
N GLY A 41 6.24 -10.36 0.21
CA GLY A 41 6.59 -11.52 -0.61
C GLY A 41 7.29 -11.18 -1.94
N ALA A 42 7.74 -9.94 -2.13
CA ALA A 42 8.52 -9.54 -3.30
C ALA A 42 10.01 -9.84 -3.11
N LYS A 43 10.71 -10.16 -4.20
CA LYS A 43 12.17 -10.29 -4.23
C LYS A 43 12.78 -8.98 -4.72
N VAL A 44 13.48 -8.27 -3.83
CA VAL A 44 14.16 -7.01 -4.20
C VAL A 44 15.35 -7.31 -5.10
N VAL A 45 15.34 -6.79 -6.33
CA VAL A 45 16.40 -7.00 -7.34
C VAL A 45 17.30 -5.79 -7.53
N GLY A 46 16.95 -4.64 -6.95
CA GLY A 46 17.78 -3.44 -6.99
C GLY A 46 17.13 -2.26 -6.30
N VAL A 47 17.91 -1.20 -6.12
CA VAL A 47 17.48 0.06 -5.51
C VAL A 47 18.00 1.21 -6.35
N VAL A 48 17.12 2.14 -6.68
CA VAL A 48 17.41 3.35 -7.44
C VAL A 48 17.03 4.54 -6.58
N SER A 49 17.92 5.51 -6.42
CA SER A 49 17.62 6.73 -5.67
C SER A 49 17.99 7.98 -6.44
N GLN A 50 17.19 9.03 -6.31
CA GLN A 50 17.50 10.36 -6.82
C GLN A 50 17.20 11.43 -5.77
N ASN A 51 18.22 12.21 -5.39
CA ASN A 51 18.02 13.38 -4.54
C ASN A 51 17.38 14.50 -5.36
N ILE A 52 16.09 14.76 -5.13
CA ILE A 52 15.30 15.74 -5.87
C ILE A 52 15.24 17.08 -5.13
N SER A 53 15.28 18.21 -5.86
CA SER A 53 14.99 19.53 -5.27
C SER A 53 13.49 19.76 -5.12
N LYS A 54 12.69 19.22 -6.04
CA LYS A 54 11.23 19.31 -6.06
C LYS A 54 10.65 18.07 -6.73
N LYS A 55 9.51 17.59 -6.22
CA LYS A 55 8.76 16.47 -6.79
C LYS A 55 8.25 16.82 -8.20
N ASN A 56 8.58 15.99 -9.19
CA ASN A 56 8.08 16.16 -10.55
C ASN A 56 6.58 15.77 -10.61
N PRO A 57 5.69 16.64 -11.12
CA PRO A 57 4.25 16.35 -11.15
C PRO A 57 3.87 15.16 -12.03
N ARG A 58 4.72 14.75 -12.97
CA ARG A 58 4.47 13.64 -13.90
C ARG A 58 5.11 12.32 -13.46
N TYR A 59 6.33 12.33 -12.95
CA TYR A 59 7.08 11.09 -12.66
C TYR A 59 7.60 10.98 -11.23
N LEU A 60 7.36 11.98 -10.35
CA LEU A 60 8.02 12.18 -9.06
C LEU A 60 9.53 12.48 -9.20
N ILE A 61 10.24 11.67 -9.95
CA ILE A 61 11.65 11.79 -10.33
C ILE A 61 11.86 12.61 -11.63
N GLY A 62 13.11 12.94 -11.94
CA GLY A 62 13.49 13.65 -13.16
C GLY A 62 13.36 12.79 -14.43
N LYS A 63 13.27 13.45 -15.60
CA LYS A 63 13.12 12.77 -16.91
C LYS A 63 14.28 11.80 -17.23
N GLY A 64 15.53 12.23 -17.08
CA GLY A 64 16.67 11.32 -17.31
C GLY A 64 16.69 10.13 -16.35
N LYS A 65 16.15 10.31 -15.13
CA LYS A 65 16.11 9.23 -14.13
C LYS A 65 15.02 8.20 -14.46
N ILE A 66 13.88 8.61 -15.00
CA ILE A 66 12.85 7.64 -15.42
C ILE A 66 13.32 6.82 -16.63
N GLU A 67 14.09 7.41 -17.54
CA GLU A 67 14.71 6.70 -18.67
C GLU A 67 15.75 5.68 -18.18
N GLU A 68 16.63 6.07 -17.25
CA GLU A 68 17.57 5.16 -16.59
C GLU A 68 16.84 4.03 -15.84
N LEU A 69 15.71 4.35 -15.19
CA LEU A 69 14.88 3.38 -14.50
C LEU A 69 14.30 2.35 -15.48
N ALA A 70 13.85 2.77 -16.67
CA ALA A 70 13.35 1.86 -17.70
C ALA A 70 14.43 0.86 -18.16
N VAL A 71 15.67 1.34 -18.36
CA VAL A 71 16.82 0.48 -18.68
C VAL A 71 17.11 -0.51 -17.53
N THR A 72 17.01 -0.04 -16.29
CA THR A 72 17.22 -0.87 -15.09
C THR A 72 16.15 -1.95 -14.96
N VAL A 73 14.88 -1.61 -15.20
CA VAL A 73 13.75 -2.56 -15.20
C VAL A 73 13.99 -3.68 -16.21
N ASN A 74 14.38 -3.33 -17.44
CA ASN A 74 14.64 -4.30 -18.50
C ASN A 74 15.85 -5.20 -18.19
N SER A 75 16.95 -4.62 -17.72
CA SER A 75 18.17 -5.39 -17.40
C SER A 75 18.01 -6.30 -16.19
N THR A 76 17.23 -5.88 -15.19
CA THR A 76 16.97 -6.68 -13.99
C THR A 76 15.77 -7.62 -14.13
N THR A 77 15.02 -7.54 -15.23
CA THR A 77 13.75 -8.26 -15.44
C THR A 77 12.77 -8.05 -14.28
N ALA A 78 12.65 -6.80 -13.80
CA ALA A 78 11.76 -6.46 -12.70
C ALA A 78 10.30 -6.44 -13.18
N ASP A 79 9.41 -7.10 -12.45
CA ASP A 79 7.97 -7.14 -12.75
C ASP A 79 7.20 -6.01 -12.02
N LEU A 80 7.83 -5.44 -10.99
CA LEU A 80 7.24 -4.46 -10.09
C LEU A 80 8.25 -3.36 -9.76
N VAL A 81 7.78 -2.12 -9.76
CA VAL A 81 8.54 -0.97 -9.26
C VAL A 81 7.84 -0.39 -8.04
N ILE A 82 8.55 -0.27 -6.93
CA ILE A 82 8.01 0.22 -5.65
C ILE A 82 8.64 1.56 -5.31
N PHE A 83 7.81 2.60 -5.17
CA PHE A 83 8.22 3.93 -4.75
C PHE A 83 8.07 4.10 -3.23
N ASP A 84 9.08 4.69 -2.59
CA ASP A 84 9.04 5.01 -1.15
C ASP A 84 8.02 6.10 -0.82
N ASP A 85 7.88 7.08 -1.72
CA ASP A 85 6.91 8.17 -1.60
C ASP A 85 5.55 7.77 -2.17
N GLU A 86 4.47 8.31 -1.58
CA GLU A 86 3.14 8.23 -2.18
C GLU A 86 3.09 8.89 -3.56
N LEU A 87 2.51 8.17 -4.52
CA LEU A 87 2.35 8.66 -5.89
C LEU A 87 0.95 9.21 -6.08
N THR A 88 0.84 10.38 -6.71
CA THR A 88 -0.46 10.84 -7.20
C THR A 88 -1.00 9.89 -8.28
N PRO A 89 -2.32 9.84 -8.52
CA PRO A 89 -2.90 9.04 -9.60
C PRO A 89 -2.32 9.35 -10.99
N LEU A 90 -1.89 10.59 -11.22
CA LEU A 90 -1.21 10.97 -12.46
C LEU A 90 0.18 10.35 -12.56
N GLN A 91 0.94 10.42 -11.47
CA GLN A 91 2.31 9.92 -11.43
C GLN A 91 2.34 8.42 -11.62
N GLY A 92 1.56 7.67 -10.81
CA GLY A 92 1.51 6.21 -10.92
C GLY A 92 1.25 5.76 -12.36
N LYS A 93 0.18 6.29 -12.97
CA LYS A 93 -0.16 5.97 -14.36
C LYS A 93 0.93 6.37 -15.36
N SER A 94 1.49 7.58 -15.25
CA SER A 94 2.51 8.05 -16.20
C SER A 94 3.79 7.22 -16.12
N ILE A 95 4.12 6.75 -14.92
CA ILE A 95 5.27 5.88 -14.67
C ILE A 95 4.99 4.48 -15.21
N GLU A 96 3.82 3.90 -14.95
CA GLU A 96 3.40 2.60 -15.54
C GLU A 96 3.42 2.63 -17.07
N ASP A 97 2.82 3.65 -17.67
CA ASP A 97 2.78 3.84 -19.13
C ASP A 97 4.21 3.96 -19.72
N HIS A 98 5.17 4.49 -18.97
CA HIS A 98 6.56 4.67 -19.43
C HIS A 98 7.44 3.44 -19.21
N LEU A 99 7.25 2.72 -18.09
CA LEU A 99 8.07 1.56 -17.73
C LEU A 99 7.53 0.25 -18.28
N GLY A 100 6.23 0.17 -18.59
CA GLY A 100 5.58 -1.06 -19.08
C GLY A 100 5.41 -2.15 -18.03
N VAL A 101 5.66 -1.84 -16.75
CA VAL A 101 5.54 -2.76 -15.61
C VAL A 101 4.67 -2.15 -14.52
N ARG A 102 4.16 -2.99 -13.60
CA ARG A 102 3.30 -2.52 -12.50
C ARG A 102 4.07 -1.59 -11.58
N VAL A 103 3.44 -0.50 -11.15
CA VAL A 103 4.02 0.44 -10.19
C VAL A 103 3.17 0.45 -8.92
N MET A 104 3.86 0.45 -7.78
CA MET A 104 3.25 0.50 -6.46
C MET A 104 3.93 1.60 -5.65
N ASP A 105 3.17 2.28 -4.79
CA ASP A 105 3.73 3.18 -3.79
C ASP A 105 3.74 2.55 -2.40
N ARG A 106 4.42 3.20 -1.45
CA ARG A 106 4.53 2.70 -0.08
C ARG A 106 3.19 2.46 0.59
N SER A 107 2.18 3.27 0.30
CA SER A 107 0.85 3.14 0.89
C SER A 107 0.12 1.91 0.35
N GLU A 108 0.18 1.64 -0.95
CA GLU A 108 -0.34 0.40 -1.53
C GLU A 108 0.39 -0.84 -1.00
N LEU A 109 1.72 -0.77 -0.87
CA LEU A 109 2.51 -1.87 -0.30
C LEU A 109 2.08 -2.20 1.14
N ILE A 110 1.89 -1.18 1.98
CA ILE A 110 1.43 -1.34 3.35
C ILE A 110 0.02 -1.96 3.37
N LEU A 111 -0.89 -1.50 2.52
CA LEU A 111 -2.24 -2.05 2.42
C LEU A 111 -2.23 -3.52 1.98
N ASP A 112 -1.35 -3.91 1.06
CA ASP A 112 -1.19 -5.30 0.62
C ASP A 112 -0.65 -6.19 1.75
N ILE A 113 0.30 -5.69 2.55
CA ILE A 113 0.78 -6.40 3.74
C ILE A 113 -0.37 -6.57 4.75
N PHE A 114 -1.17 -5.53 4.98
CA PHE A 114 -2.32 -5.59 5.87
C PHE A 114 -3.38 -6.58 5.39
N ALA A 115 -3.65 -6.62 4.09
CA ALA A 115 -4.62 -7.54 3.51
C ALA A 115 -4.21 -9.01 3.70
N LYS A 116 -2.91 -9.30 3.57
CA LYS A 116 -2.37 -10.65 3.82
C LYS A 116 -2.42 -11.05 5.30
N ARG A 117 -2.41 -10.08 6.21
CA ARG A 117 -2.29 -10.31 7.66
C ARG A 117 -3.61 -10.23 8.41
N ALA A 118 -4.60 -9.48 7.93
CA ALA A 118 -5.87 -9.31 8.60
C ALA A 118 -6.60 -10.65 8.78
N ARG A 119 -6.64 -11.18 10.01
CA ARG A 119 -7.36 -12.43 10.31
C ARG A 119 -8.78 -12.16 10.78
N SER A 120 -8.94 -11.18 11.66
CA SER A 120 -10.25 -10.85 12.23
C SER A 120 -11.19 -10.24 11.19
N ARG A 121 -12.51 -10.43 11.38
CA ARG A 121 -13.52 -9.81 10.53
C ARG A 121 -13.42 -8.27 10.55
N GLU A 122 -13.10 -7.70 11.70
CA GLU A 122 -12.93 -6.27 11.88
C GLU A 122 -11.71 -5.75 11.11
N ALA A 123 -10.54 -6.37 11.30
CA ALA A 123 -9.33 -6.00 10.56
C ALA A 123 -9.54 -6.12 9.05
N LYS A 124 -10.17 -7.19 8.58
CA LYS A 124 -10.51 -7.36 7.14
C LYS A 124 -11.38 -6.22 6.62
N MET A 125 -12.39 -5.80 7.38
CA MET A 125 -13.25 -4.67 7.00
C MET A 125 -12.51 -3.33 7.00
N GLN A 126 -11.60 -3.10 7.95
CA GLN A 126 -10.79 -1.89 8.01
C GLN A 126 -9.81 -1.81 6.82
N VAL A 127 -9.14 -2.92 6.50
CA VAL A 127 -8.22 -2.99 5.36
C VAL A 127 -8.97 -2.83 4.05
N GLU A 128 -10.09 -3.53 3.85
CA GLU A 128 -10.93 -3.37 2.66
C GLU A 128 -11.39 -1.92 2.49
N LEU A 129 -11.82 -1.27 3.58
CA LEU A 129 -12.22 0.13 3.55
C LEU A 129 -11.05 1.03 3.11
N ALA A 130 -9.85 0.82 3.66
CA ALA A 130 -8.68 1.60 3.33
C ALA A 130 -8.25 1.38 1.86
N GLN A 131 -8.26 0.15 1.36
CA GLN A 131 -7.99 -0.18 -0.04
C GLN A 131 -8.99 0.51 -0.99
N LEU A 132 -10.29 0.48 -0.68
CA LEU A 132 -11.31 1.15 -1.50
C LEU A 132 -11.13 2.67 -1.49
N GLN A 133 -10.77 3.27 -0.35
CA GLN A 133 -10.50 4.71 -0.26
C GLN A 133 -9.26 5.12 -1.05
N TYR A 134 -8.21 4.29 -1.05
CA TYR A 134 -6.99 4.51 -1.82
C TYR A 134 -7.23 4.35 -3.33
N LEU A 135 -8.02 3.35 -3.74
CA LEU A 135 -8.31 3.05 -5.14
C LEU A 135 -9.26 4.07 -5.79
N MET A 136 -10.28 4.54 -5.05
CA MET A 136 -11.33 5.44 -5.56
C MET A 136 -10.81 6.67 -6.33
N PRO A 137 -9.83 7.47 -5.85
CA PRO A 137 -9.27 8.59 -6.61
C PRO A 137 -8.43 8.16 -7.82
N ARG A 138 -7.93 6.91 -7.84
CA ARG A 138 -7.06 6.37 -8.90
C ARG A 138 -7.82 5.82 -10.10
N LEU A 139 -9.04 5.29 -9.89
CA LEU A 139 -9.89 4.72 -10.95
C LEU A 139 -10.17 5.67 -12.11
N ARG A 140 -10.38 6.96 -11.84
CA ARG A 140 -10.74 7.95 -12.88
C ARG A 140 -9.72 8.00 -14.02
N ARG A 141 -8.44 7.71 -13.74
CA ARG A 141 -7.37 7.81 -14.75
C ARG A 141 -7.07 6.50 -15.47
N MET A 142 -7.37 5.35 -14.87
CA MET A 142 -7.25 4.05 -15.54
C MET A 142 -8.28 3.91 -16.67
N TRP A 143 -9.48 4.45 -16.46
CA TRP A 143 -10.59 4.35 -17.43
C TRP A 143 -10.42 5.19 -18.70
N THR A 144 -9.59 6.24 -18.71
CA THR A 144 -9.38 7.06 -19.92
C THR A 144 -8.67 6.30 -21.04
N HIS A 145 -8.00 5.18 -20.75
CA HIS A 145 -7.43 4.29 -21.78
C HIS A 145 -8.45 3.25 -22.27
N LEU A 146 -9.27 2.71 -21.37
CA LEU A 146 -10.34 1.76 -21.70
C LEU A 146 -11.41 2.38 -22.62
N SER A 147 -11.76 3.66 -22.42
CA SER A 147 -12.69 4.38 -23.28
C SER A 147 -12.16 4.62 -24.70
N ARG A 148 -10.84 4.61 -24.90
CA ARG A 148 -10.20 4.84 -26.19
C ARG A 148 -10.07 3.57 -27.02
N ILE A 149 -9.84 2.43 -26.35
CA ILE A 149 -9.77 1.10 -26.98
C ILE A 149 -11.16 0.62 -27.43
N ARG A 150 -12.23 0.98 -26.70
CA ARG A 150 -13.58 0.51 -27.01
C ARG A 150 -14.29 1.17 -28.20
N GLY A 151 -13.62 2.06 -28.95
CA GLY A 151 -14.17 2.66 -30.16
C GLY A 151 -15.33 3.60 -29.85
N GLY A 152 -15.10 4.91 -30.03
CA GLY A 152 -16.19 5.87 -30.01
C GLY A 152 -17.16 5.59 -31.15
N ILE A 153 -18.37 5.13 -30.83
CA ILE A 153 -19.64 5.36 -31.52
C ILE A 153 -20.74 4.88 -30.55
N GLY A 154 -21.64 5.77 -30.13
CA GLY A 154 -22.99 5.34 -29.71
C GLY A 154 -23.35 5.19 -28.22
N LEU A 155 -22.76 5.94 -27.29
CA LEU A 155 -23.38 6.13 -25.94
C LEU A 155 -23.86 7.59 -25.76
N ARG A 156 -24.64 8.08 -26.72
CA ARG A 156 -25.55 9.22 -26.49
C ARG A 156 -26.93 8.68 -26.15
N GLY A 157 -27.02 8.11 -24.95
CA GLY A 157 -28.28 7.84 -24.26
C GLY A 157 -28.23 8.53 -22.89
N PRO A 158 -29.36 9.01 -22.35
CA PRO A 158 -29.40 9.66 -21.04
C PRO A 158 -29.35 8.58 -19.96
N GLY A 159 -28.16 8.08 -19.64
CA GLY A 159 -28.01 7.00 -18.66
C GLY A 159 -26.55 6.81 -18.26
N GLU A 160 -26.28 7.09 -16.98
CA GLU A 160 -25.03 6.94 -16.21
C GLU A 160 -23.85 6.23 -16.93
N THR A 161 -22.69 6.90 -17.00
CA THR A 161 -21.48 6.27 -17.57
C THR A 161 -21.08 5.04 -16.74
N GLN A 162 -20.49 4.00 -17.37
CA GLN A 162 -19.99 2.81 -16.64
C GLN A 162 -19.06 3.20 -15.47
N LEU A 163 -18.24 4.24 -15.68
CA LEU A 163 -17.37 4.80 -14.64
C LEU A 163 -18.14 5.39 -13.46
N GLU A 164 -19.24 6.09 -13.70
CA GLU A 164 -20.08 6.63 -12.62
C GLU A 164 -20.77 5.52 -11.84
N SER A 165 -21.26 4.49 -12.55
CA SER A 165 -21.87 3.31 -11.94
C SER A 165 -20.90 2.58 -11.02
N ASP A 166 -19.66 2.34 -11.46
CA ASP A 166 -18.61 1.68 -10.66
C ASP A 166 -18.20 2.54 -9.46
N ARG A 167 -18.04 3.86 -9.66
CA ARG A 167 -17.77 4.79 -8.55
C ARG A 167 -18.89 4.79 -7.53
N ARG A 168 -20.14 4.72 -7.98
CA ARG A 168 -21.31 4.65 -7.10
C ARG A 168 -21.33 3.34 -6.32
N LEU A 169 -21.00 2.21 -6.94
CA LEU A 169 -20.89 0.92 -6.27
C LEU A 169 -19.82 0.94 -5.17
N ILE A 170 -18.63 1.45 -5.48
CA ILE A 170 -17.53 1.59 -4.52
C ILE A 170 -17.93 2.55 -3.39
N GLY A 171 -18.54 3.69 -3.70
CA GLY A 171 -19.03 4.64 -2.70
C GLY A 171 -20.06 4.05 -1.75
N ARG A 172 -20.99 3.23 -2.28
CA ARG A 172 -21.95 2.47 -1.45
C ARG A 172 -21.23 1.47 -0.55
N ARG A 173 -20.24 0.75 -1.07
CA ARG A 173 -19.47 -0.23 -0.29
C ARG A 173 -18.70 0.44 0.86
N ILE A 174 -18.00 1.55 0.57
CA ILE A 174 -17.33 2.38 1.58
C ILE A 174 -18.30 2.82 2.68
N THR A 175 -19.49 3.29 2.29
CA THR A 175 -20.53 3.72 3.24
C THR A 175 -21.00 2.58 4.14
N THR A 176 -21.23 1.40 3.56
CA THR A 176 -21.63 0.19 4.31
C THR A 176 -20.55 -0.26 5.29
N LEU A 177 -19.29 -0.32 4.85
CA LEU A 177 -18.16 -0.72 5.70
C LEU A 177 -18.00 0.26 6.88
N ARG A 178 -18.05 1.57 6.63
CA ARG A 178 -18.01 2.60 7.68
C ARG A 178 -19.13 2.43 8.71
N LYS A 179 -20.36 2.17 8.27
CA LYS A 179 -21.50 1.93 9.18
C LYS A 179 -21.27 0.68 10.05
N ARG A 180 -20.78 -0.41 9.46
CA ARG A 180 -20.49 -1.65 10.19
C ARG A 180 -19.38 -1.47 11.22
N LEU A 181 -18.28 -0.81 10.86
CA LEU A 181 -17.18 -0.52 11.78
C LEU A 181 -17.64 0.35 12.96
N ARG A 182 -18.40 1.42 12.70
CA ARG A 182 -18.98 2.26 13.77
C ARG A 182 -19.89 1.48 14.73
N ALA A 183 -20.62 0.47 14.24
CA ALA A 183 -21.44 -0.38 15.10
C ALA A 183 -20.59 -1.27 16.02
N LEU A 184 -19.46 -1.79 15.51
CA LEU A 184 -18.50 -2.56 16.30
C LEU A 184 -17.83 -1.67 17.38
N ASP A 185 -17.44 -0.45 17.03
CA ASP A 185 -16.85 0.50 17.98
C ASP A 185 -17.79 0.79 19.16
N LYS A 186 -19.09 1.01 18.88
CA LYS A 186 -20.12 1.19 19.91
C LYS A 186 -20.26 -0.04 20.81
N ALA A 187 -20.25 -1.23 20.24
CA ALA A 187 -20.31 -2.48 21.00
C ALA A 187 -19.05 -2.71 21.86
N ARG A 188 -17.90 -2.13 21.48
CA ARG A 188 -16.64 -2.18 22.23
C ARG A 188 -16.66 -1.21 23.42
N LEU A 189 -17.11 0.03 23.21
CA LEU A 189 -17.28 1.04 24.26
C LEU A 189 -18.22 0.57 25.38
N ASN A 190 -19.31 -0.12 25.02
CA ASN A 190 -20.22 -0.67 26.03
C ASN A 190 -19.59 -1.82 26.85
N ARG A 191 -18.63 -2.55 26.28
CA ARG A 191 -17.88 -3.61 26.98
C ARG A 191 -16.70 -3.08 27.80
N SER A 192 -16.13 -1.93 27.46
CA SER A 192 -15.04 -1.34 28.25
C SER A 192 -15.55 -0.70 29.54
N LYS A 193 -16.79 -0.18 29.56
CA LYS A 193 -17.45 0.30 30.78
C LYS A 193 -17.59 -0.75 31.88
N ALA A 194 -17.54 -2.04 31.54
CA ALA A 194 -17.56 -3.13 32.51
C ALA A 194 -16.17 -3.45 33.12
N ARG A 195 -15.10 -2.75 32.70
CA ARG A 195 -13.70 -2.97 33.11
C ARG A 195 -13.04 -1.68 33.61
N GLU A 196 -13.81 -0.81 34.27
CA GLU A 196 -13.30 0.48 34.77
C GLU A 196 -12.26 0.33 35.91
N ASP A 197 -12.20 -0.83 36.59
CA ASP A 197 -11.29 -1.07 37.72
C ASP A 197 -9.92 -1.69 37.37
N GLU A 198 -9.57 -1.86 36.08
CA GLU A 198 -8.27 -2.44 35.68
C GLU A 198 -7.28 -1.41 35.10
N PHE A 199 -6.01 -1.51 35.50
CA PHE A 199 -4.92 -0.66 34.98
C PHE A 199 -4.56 -1.03 33.53
N GLN A 200 -4.67 -0.07 32.61
CA GLN A 200 -4.43 -0.28 31.18
C GLN A 200 -3.13 0.39 30.71
N VAL A 201 -2.29 -0.36 29.99
CA VAL A 201 -1.02 0.11 29.40
C VAL A 201 -1.01 -0.15 27.90
N ALA A 202 -0.58 0.83 27.12
CA ALA A 202 -0.40 0.70 25.67
C ALA A 202 1.08 0.79 25.28
N LEU A 203 1.56 -0.20 24.52
CA LEU A 203 2.91 -0.23 23.97
C LEU A 203 2.92 0.35 22.55
N VAL A 204 3.58 1.51 22.38
CA VAL A 204 3.67 2.23 21.10
C VAL A 204 5.13 2.32 20.63
N GLY A 205 5.36 2.33 19.33
CA GLY A 205 6.69 2.37 18.71
C GLY A 205 6.66 1.93 17.25
N TYR A 206 7.78 2.00 16.54
CA TYR A 206 7.88 1.59 15.13
C TYR A 206 7.63 0.08 14.93
N THR A 207 7.36 -0.30 13.69
CA THR A 207 7.26 -1.70 13.29
C THR A 207 8.63 -2.38 13.45
N ASN A 208 8.64 -3.55 14.09
CA ASN A 208 9.86 -4.28 14.44
C ASN A 208 10.77 -3.61 15.51
N ALA A 209 10.23 -2.69 16.33
CA ALA A 209 10.96 -2.10 17.47
C ALA A 209 11.03 -3.00 18.72
N GLY A 210 10.72 -4.30 18.60
CA GLY A 210 10.72 -5.24 19.74
C GLY A 210 9.48 -5.19 20.65
N LYS A 211 8.42 -4.45 20.28
CA LYS A 211 7.17 -4.36 21.06
C LYS A 211 6.57 -5.72 21.40
N SER A 212 6.52 -6.62 20.42
CA SER A 212 5.99 -7.98 20.60
C SER A 212 6.87 -8.83 21.53
N SER A 213 8.20 -8.64 21.46
CA SER A 213 9.16 -9.29 22.36
C SER A 213 8.97 -8.82 23.80
N LEU A 214 8.81 -7.51 24.00
CA LEU A 214 8.54 -6.94 25.32
C LEU A 214 7.18 -7.39 25.88
N LEU A 215 6.13 -7.37 25.04
CA LEU A 215 4.81 -7.85 25.45
C LEU A 215 4.84 -9.33 25.84
N ARG A 216 5.55 -10.17 25.08
CA ARG A 216 5.75 -11.59 25.42
C ARG A 216 6.46 -11.74 26.77
N ALA A 217 7.55 -10.99 26.99
CA ALA A 217 8.30 -11.03 28.24
C ALA A 217 7.45 -10.58 29.45
N LEU A 218 6.58 -9.58 29.27
CA LEU A 218 5.72 -9.05 30.34
C LEU A 218 4.46 -9.89 30.59
N SER A 219 3.90 -10.53 29.57
CA SER A 219 2.61 -11.23 29.68
C SER A 219 2.72 -12.76 29.75
N ASN A 220 3.91 -13.32 29.50
CA ASN A 220 4.17 -14.75 29.37
C ASN A 220 3.21 -15.48 28.41
N ARG A 221 2.58 -14.73 27.47
CA ARG A 221 1.71 -15.27 26.41
C ARG A 221 2.53 -15.54 25.17
N ASP A 222 2.16 -16.57 24.42
CA ASP A 222 2.70 -16.85 23.08
C ASP A 222 2.21 -15.81 22.06
N VAL A 223 2.69 -14.58 22.18
CA VAL A 223 2.57 -13.56 21.13
C VAL A 223 3.53 -13.95 20.03
N LEU A 224 3.07 -14.07 18.79
CA LEU A 224 3.89 -14.46 17.65
C LEU A 224 4.92 -13.35 17.34
N VAL A 225 6.21 -13.63 17.57
CA VAL A 225 7.33 -12.72 17.27
C VAL A 225 8.01 -13.24 16.01
N GLU A 226 7.73 -12.57 14.89
CA GLU A 226 8.43 -12.78 13.62
C GLU A 226 9.24 -11.52 13.29
N ASP A 227 10.42 -11.70 12.68
CA ASP A 227 11.23 -10.61 12.10
C ASP A 227 10.63 -10.14 10.76
N ARG A 228 9.35 -9.77 10.82
CA ARG A 228 8.55 -9.25 9.70
C ARG A 228 7.67 -8.12 10.18
N LEU A 229 7.53 -7.10 9.36
CA LEU A 229 6.79 -5.89 9.73
C LEU A 229 5.29 -6.20 9.90
N PHE A 230 4.66 -5.62 10.93
CA PHE A 230 3.23 -5.76 11.25
C PHE A 230 2.76 -7.15 11.72
N SER A 231 3.57 -7.87 12.51
CA SER A 231 3.24 -9.21 13.04
C SER A 231 2.03 -9.28 13.96
N THR A 232 1.58 -8.15 14.52
CA THR A 232 0.55 -8.11 15.58
C THR A 232 -0.65 -7.22 15.22
N LEU A 233 -1.18 -7.34 14.01
CA LEU A 233 -2.32 -6.51 13.56
C LEU A 233 -3.67 -6.85 14.22
N ASP A 234 -3.80 -8.00 14.89
CA ASP A 234 -5.08 -8.52 15.42
C ASP A 234 -5.18 -8.49 16.97
N SER A 235 -4.37 -7.69 17.68
CA SER A 235 -4.44 -7.58 19.16
C SER A 235 -5.63 -6.78 19.67
#